data_AF-A0A6P0XQD5-F1
#
_entry.id   AF-A0A6P0XQD5-F1
#
_cell.length_a   1.000
_cell.length_b   1.000
_cell.length_c   1.000
_cell.angle_alpha   90.00
_cell.angle_beta   90.00
_cell.angle_gamma   90.00
#
_symmetry.space_group_name_H-M   'P 1'
#
loop_
_entity.id
_entity.type
_entity.pdbx_description
1 polymer ?
#
loop_
_entity_poly.entity_id
_entity_poly.type
_entity_poly.pdbx_seq_one_letter_code
_entity_poly.pdbx_strand_id
1 'polypeptide(L)'
;YRHLEAHPEDRIYPIFRFFENWCQDENRHGDFFDAIMRAQPQILNDWQAKLWCRFFLLSVFATMYLNDIQRADFYAAIGLNARDYDKYVIEKTNETSGRVFPVMLDVEDPQFYERLELCVKNNEKLTAIANSNKSGFVKLLQKLPLYLSNGWQFLKLYFMKPIETATMQSSVR
;
A
#
# COMPACT_ATOMS: atom_id res chain seq x y z
N TYR A 1 1.73 6.89 -15.73
CA TYR A 1 1.51 7.32 -17.12
C TYR A 1 1.25 8.82 -17.23
N ARG A 2 0.14 9.36 -16.70
CA ARG A 2 -0.22 10.80 -16.82
C ARG A 2 0.90 11.79 -16.46
N HIS A 3 1.68 11.50 -15.41
CA HIS A 3 2.88 12.29 -15.06
C HIS A 3 3.88 12.37 -16.23
N LEU A 4 4.24 11.23 -16.83
CA LEU A 4 5.20 11.13 -17.94
C LEU A 4 4.64 11.63 -19.29
N GLU A 5 3.31 11.75 -19.40
CA GLU A 5 2.65 12.39 -20.54
C GLU A 5 2.72 13.92 -20.43
N ALA A 6 2.50 14.46 -19.22
CA ALA A 6 2.66 15.88 -18.91
C ALA A 6 4.12 16.34 -18.86
N HIS A 7 5.03 15.44 -18.47
CA HIS A 7 6.47 15.65 -18.37
C HIS A 7 7.25 14.70 -19.31
N PRO A 8 7.23 14.94 -20.64
CA PRO A 8 7.97 14.15 -21.61
C PRO A 8 9.46 14.00 -21.31
N GLU A 9 10.06 14.98 -20.64
CA GLU A 9 11.46 15.06 -20.20
C GLU A 9 11.83 13.99 -19.16
N ASP A 10 10.87 13.57 -18.33
CA ASP A 10 11.07 12.55 -17.29
C ASP A 10 11.06 11.13 -17.86
N ARG A 11 10.87 10.97 -19.18
CA ARG A 11 10.91 9.66 -19.87
C ARG A 11 12.34 9.22 -20.16
N ILE A 12 13.08 8.96 -19.09
CA ILE A 12 14.51 8.57 -19.13
C ILE A 12 14.78 7.19 -19.77
N TYR A 13 13.75 6.35 -19.95
CA TYR A 13 13.85 5.03 -20.60
C TYR A 13 12.79 4.81 -21.69
N PRO A 14 13.11 4.08 -22.79
CA PRO A 14 12.17 3.79 -23.87
C PRO A 14 10.90 3.05 -23.45
N ILE A 15 10.97 2.26 -22.38
CA ILE A 15 9.82 1.49 -21.85
C ILE A 15 8.64 2.41 -21.51
N PHE A 16 8.89 3.66 -21.09
CA PHE A 16 7.86 4.64 -20.75
C PHE A 16 6.93 5.01 -21.91
N ARG A 17 7.32 4.72 -23.17
CA ARG A 17 6.45 4.90 -24.35
C ARG A 17 5.35 3.85 -24.44
N PHE A 18 5.53 2.70 -23.80
CA PHE A 18 4.55 1.59 -23.80
C PHE A 18 3.70 1.54 -22.53
N PHE A 19 3.93 2.46 -21.58
CA PHE A 19 3.26 2.44 -20.27
C PHE A 19 1.75 2.59 -20.37
N GLU A 20 1.22 3.36 -21.32
CA GLU A 20 -0.23 3.49 -21.48
C GLU A 20 -0.86 2.14 -21.80
N ASN A 21 -0.33 1.44 -22.80
CA ASN A 21 -0.81 0.12 -23.20
C ASN A 21 -0.71 -0.89 -22.05
N TRP A 22 0.38 -0.84 -21.28
CA TRP A 22 0.52 -1.68 -20.10
C TRP A 22 -0.54 -1.33 -19.03
N CYS A 23 -0.75 -0.06 -18.71
CA CYS A 23 -1.82 0.34 -17.78
C CYS A 23 -3.20 -0.15 -18.23
N GLN A 24 -3.48 -0.16 -19.54
CA GLN A 24 -4.74 -0.70 -20.07
C GLN A 24 -4.84 -2.23 -19.91
N ASP A 25 -3.74 -2.94 -20.08
CA ASP A 25 -3.69 -4.39 -19.84
C ASP A 25 -3.98 -4.73 -18.37
N GLU A 26 -3.34 -4.01 -17.43
CA GLU A 26 -3.60 -4.19 -16.00
C GLU A 26 -5.03 -3.82 -15.61
N ASN A 27 -5.62 -2.79 -16.23
CA ASN A 27 -7.03 -2.47 -16.01
C ASN A 27 -7.95 -3.62 -16.44
N ARG A 28 -7.66 -4.28 -17.57
CA ARG A 28 -8.44 -5.44 -18.04
C ARG A 28 -8.31 -6.64 -17.11
N HIS A 29 -7.12 -6.87 -16.55
CA HIS A 29 -6.95 -7.88 -15.49
C HIS A 29 -7.83 -7.54 -14.28
N GLY A 30 -7.85 -6.27 -13.85
CA GLY A 30 -8.71 -5.79 -12.78
C GLY A 30 -10.20 -6.03 -13.05
N ASP A 31 -10.69 -5.66 -14.24
CA ASP A 31 -12.09 -5.85 -14.65
C ASP A 31 -12.49 -7.33 -14.66
N PHE A 32 -11.59 -8.21 -15.10
CA PHE A 32 -11.80 -9.66 -15.07
C PHE A 32 -11.96 -10.18 -13.63
N PHE A 33 -11.09 -9.76 -12.71
CA PHE A 33 -11.21 -10.14 -11.31
C PHE A 33 -12.47 -9.56 -10.65
N ASP A 34 -12.85 -8.32 -10.96
CA ASP A 34 -14.11 -7.74 -10.48
C ASP A 34 -15.31 -8.58 -10.94
N ALA A 35 -15.37 -8.94 -12.22
CA ALA A 35 -16.44 -9.79 -12.75
C ALA A 35 -16.51 -11.16 -12.06
N ILE A 36 -15.37 -11.80 -11.78
CA ILE A 36 -15.31 -13.08 -11.05
C ILE A 36 -15.85 -12.91 -9.63
N MET A 37 -15.38 -11.89 -8.91
CA MET A 37 -15.77 -11.67 -7.52
C MET A 37 -17.27 -11.32 -7.42
N ARG A 38 -17.81 -10.56 -8.37
CA ARG A 38 -19.25 -10.28 -8.48
C ARG A 38 -20.09 -11.51 -8.81
N ALA A 39 -19.58 -12.42 -9.63
CA ALA A 39 -20.26 -13.67 -9.96
C ALA A 39 -20.35 -14.62 -8.74
N GLN A 40 -19.50 -14.43 -7.73
CA GLN A 40 -19.44 -15.25 -6.52
C GLN A 40 -19.62 -14.41 -5.24
N PRO A 41 -20.81 -13.80 -5.04
CA PRO A 41 -21.07 -12.84 -3.97
C PRO A 41 -20.86 -13.40 -2.55
N GLN A 42 -20.93 -14.72 -2.38
CA GLN A 42 -20.62 -15.41 -1.13
C GLN A 42 -19.18 -15.15 -0.64
N ILE A 43 -18.26 -14.79 -1.53
CA ILE A 43 -16.86 -14.48 -1.21
C ILE A 43 -16.69 -13.07 -0.64
N LEU A 44 -17.67 -12.17 -0.85
CA LEU A 44 -17.57 -10.75 -0.49
C LEU A 44 -18.54 -10.33 0.62
N ASN A 45 -19.57 -11.13 0.92
CA ASN A 45 -20.72 -10.68 1.71
C ASN A 45 -20.67 -11.06 3.20
N ASP A 46 -19.64 -11.77 3.66
CA ASP A 46 -19.54 -12.17 5.06
C ASP A 46 -18.53 -11.33 5.86
N TRP A 47 -18.59 -11.47 7.19
CA TRP A 47 -17.69 -10.76 8.08
C TRP A 47 -16.23 -11.22 7.93
N GLN A 48 -16.01 -12.47 7.48
CA GLN A 48 -14.68 -13.01 7.25
C GLN A 48 -14.02 -12.33 6.05
N ALA A 49 -14.75 -12.16 4.96
CA ALA A 49 -14.33 -11.43 3.76
C ALA A 49 -13.92 -10.00 4.10
N LYS A 50 -14.67 -9.32 4.97
CA LYS A 50 -14.30 -7.98 5.45
C LYS A 50 -12.95 -7.98 6.18
N LEU A 51 -12.71 -8.95 7.06
CA LEU A 51 -11.44 -9.07 7.78
C LEU A 51 -10.28 -9.39 6.83
N TRP A 52 -10.50 -10.28 5.86
CA TRP A 52 -9.50 -10.62 4.85
C TRP A 52 -9.18 -9.44 3.92
N CYS A 53 -10.18 -8.68 3.47
CA CYS A 53 -9.96 -7.49 2.66
C CYS A 53 -9.15 -6.44 3.43
N ARG A 54 -9.47 -6.22 4.72
CA ARG A 54 -8.68 -5.32 5.59
C ARG A 54 -7.24 -5.78 5.72
N PHE A 55 -7.04 -7.06 5.99
CA PHE A 55 -5.70 -7.64 6.14
C PHE A 55 -4.90 -7.49 4.84
N PHE A 56 -5.53 -7.79 3.70
CA PHE A 56 -4.92 -7.71 2.38
C PHE A 56 -4.53 -6.28 2.04
N LEU A 57 -5.46 -5.33 2.13
CA LEU A 57 -5.20 -3.90 1.90
C LEU A 57 -4.08 -3.38 2.79
N LEU A 58 -4.14 -3.70 4.09
CA LEU A 58 -3.11 -3.26 5.04
C LEU A 58 -1.73 -3.84 4.68
N SER A 59 -1.67 -5.11 4.30
CA SER A 59 -0.41 -5.76 3.93
C SER A 59 0.20 -5.14 2.66
N VAL A 60 -0.63 -4.85 1.65
CA VAL A 60 -0.19 -4.20 0.41
C VAL A 60 0.30 -2.77 0.70
N PHE A 61 -0.48 -1.96 1.42
CA PHE A 61 -0.10 -0.57 1.71
C PHE A 61 1.10 -0.49 2.64
N ALA A 62 1.19 -1.35 3.66
CA ALA A 62 2.35 -1.40 4.54
C ALA A 62 3.62 -1.80 3.79
N THR A 63 3.57 -2.82 2.94
CA THR A 63 4.76 -3.24 2.19
C THR A 63 5.20 -2.18 1.18
N MET A 64 4.25 -1.53 0.48
CA MET A 64 4.56 -0.42 -0.42
C MET A 64 5.22 0.74 0.33
N TYR A 65 4.59 1.23 1.40
CA TYR A 65 5.07 2.39 2.16
C TYR A 65 6.41 2.16 2.88
N LEU A 66 6.69 0.93 3.31
CA LEU A 66 7.93 0.59 4.01
C LEU A 66 9.10 0.29 3.06
N ASN A 67 8.83 -0.16 1.83
CA ASN A 67 9.87 -0.51 0.86
C ASN A 67 10.29 0.67 -0.02
N ASP A 68 9.39 1.59 -0.36
CA ASP A 68 9.64 2.58 -1.42
C ASP A 68 10.66 3.67 -1.04
N ILE A 69 11.09 3.75 0.22
CA ILE A 69 12.28 4.54 0.62
C ILE A 69 13.53 4.10 -0.15
N GLN A 70 13.64 2.81 -0.50
CA GLN A 70 14.77 2.29 -1.28
C GLN A 70 14.74 2.71 -2.75
N ARG A 71 13.63 3.28 -3.22
CA ARG A 71 13.39 3.68 -4.61
C ARG A 71 13.36 5.19 -4.80
N ALA A 72 13.71 5.96 -3.77
CA ALA A 72 13.68 7.42 -3.79
C ALA A 72 14.47 8.02 -4.97
N ASP A 73 15.65 7.48 -5.27
CA ASP A 73 16.49 7.94 -6.39
C ASP A 73 15.83 7.73 -7.75
N PHE A 74 15.09 6.63 -7.92
CA PHE A 74 14.35 6.36 -9.15
C PHE A 74 13.21 7.36 -9.35
N TYR A 75 12.41 7.59 -8.31
CA TYR A 75 11.30 8.56 -8.39
C TYR A 75 11.83 9.98 -8.62
N ALA A 76 12.93 10.35 -7.96
CA ALA A 76 13.57 11.65 -8.18
C ALA A 76 14.07 11.82 -9.62
N ALA A 77 14.59 10.76 -10.24
CA ALA A 77 15.05 10.78 -11.64
C ALA A 77 13.92 11.00 -12.66
N ILE A 78 12.66 10.78 -12.26
CA ILE A 78 11.47 11.05 -13.08
C ILE A 78 10.62 12.20 -12.50
N GLY A 79 11.24 13.11 -11.73
CA GLY A 79 10.58 14.32 -11.25
C GLY A 79 9.58 14.14 -10.11
N LEU A 80 9.57 12.98 -9.44
CA LEU A 80 8.60 12.65 -8.39
C LEU A 80 9.23 12.59 -6.99
N ASN A 81 8.50 13.07 -6.00
CA ASN A 81 8.79 12.77 -4.60
C ASN A 81 8.21 11.39 -4.25
N ALA A 82 9.07 10.45 -3.85
CA ALA A 82 8.67 9.07 -3.55
C ALA A 82 7.58 8.99 -2.46
N ARG A 83 7.68 9.80 -1.39
CA ARG A 83 6.72 9.75 -0.28
C ARG A 83 5.37 10.33 -0.64
N ASP A 84 5.35 11.42 -1.37
CA ASP A 84 4.09 12.02 -1.82
C ASP A 84 3.41 11.12 -2.86
N TYR A 85 4.21 10.51 -3.73
CA TYR A 85 3.71 9.56 -4.72
C TYR A 85 3.18 8.27 -4.07
N ASP A 86 3.85 7.71 -3.07
CA ASP A 86 3.37 6.56 -2.30
C ASP A 86 2.00 6.82 -1.70
N LYS A 87 1.81 7.96 -1.03
CA LYS A 87 0.53 8.34 -0.42
C LYS A 87 -0.57 8.45 -1.47
N TYR A 88 -0.25 9.10 -2.60
CA TYR A 88 -1.18 9.21 -3.72
C TYR A 88 -1.56 7.84 -4.29
N VAL A 89 -0.61 6.92 -4.46
CA VAL A 89 -0.88 5.56 -4.94
C VAL A 89 -1.71 4.77 -3.94
N ILE A 90 -1.43 4.88 -2.62
CA ILE A 90 -2.24 4.25 -1.57
C ILE A 90 -3.68 4.74 -1.64
N GLU A 91 -3.88 6.06 -1.67
CA GLU A 91 -5.19 6.69 -1.74
C GLU A 91 -5.99 6.19 -2.96
N LYS A 92 -5.40 6.26 -4.16
CA LYS A 92 -6.08 5.83 -5.40
C LYS A 92 -6.32 4.31 -5.46
N THR A 93 -5.40 3.51 -4.92
CA THR A 93 -5.58 2.06 -4.84
C THR A 93 -6.69 1.71 -3.86
N ASN A 94 -6.73 2.39 -2.71
CA ASN A 94 -7.78 2.21 -1.71
C ASN A 94 -9.14 2.58 -2.31
N GLU A 95 -9.29 3.76 -2.91
CA GLU A 95 -10.52 4.18 -3.64
C GLU A 95 -10.97 3.15 -4.67
N THR A 96 -10.04 2.65 -5.50
CA THR A 96 -10.35 1.69 -6.56
C THR A 96 -10.77 0.34 -5.99
N SER A 97 -10.12 -0.11 -4.90
CA SER A 97 -10.46 -1.36 -4.23
C SER A 97 -11.89 -1.38 -3.70
N GLY A 98 -12.44 -0.22 -3.32
CA GLY A 98 -13.82 -0.09 -2.85
C GLY A 98 -14.90 -0.40 -3.87
N ARG A 99 -14.56 -0.50 -5.16
CA ARG A 99 -15.49 -0.96 -6.19
C ARG A 99 -15.87 -2.43 -6.02
N VAL A 100 -14.94 -3.23 -5.47
CA VAL A 100 -15.07 -4.69 -5.39
C VAL A 100 -15.10 -5.17 -3.95
N PHE A 101 -14.18 -4.69 -3.10
CA PHE A 101 -14.10 -5.11 -1.71
C PHE A 101 -15.24 -4.51 -0.91
N PRO A 102 -15.78 -5.23 0.10
CA PRO A 102 -16.86 -4.75 0.96
C PRO A 102 -16.42 -3.63 1.92
N VAL A 103 -15.11 -3.43 2.09
CA VAL A 103 -14.52 -2.44 2.99
C VAL A 103 -13.22 -1.88 2.42
N MET A 104 -12.94 -0.62 2.76
CA MET A 104 -11.67 0.07 2.54
C MET A 104 -11.05 0.47 3.89
N LEU A 105 -9.76 0.78 3.88
CA LEU A 105 -9.09 1.36 5.05
C LEU A 105 -9.32 2.87 5.09
N ASP A 106 -9.42 3.44 6.28
CA ASP A 106 -9.44 4.89 6.46
C ASP A 106 -8.01 5.44 6.40
N VAL A 107 -7.54 5.67 5.17
CA VAL A 107 -6.18 6.18 4.90
C VAL A 107 -6.08 7.69 5.03
N GLU A 108 -7.21 8.40 5.14
CA GLU A 108 -7.26 9.85 5.36
C GLU A 108 -7.06 10.20 6.85
N ASP A 109 -7.42 9.29 7.77
CA ASP A 109 -7.07 9.45 9.19
C ASP A 109 -5.54 9.59 9.32
N PRO A 110 -5.03 10.73 9.86
CA PRO A 110 -3.60 10.97 10.02
C PRO A 110 -2.87 9.85 10.77
N GLN A 111 -3.56 9.15 11.67
CA GLN A 111 -3.01 8.02 12.41
C GLN A 111 -2.55 6.89 11.49
N PHE A 112 -3.15 6.73 10.31
CA PHE A 112 -2.74 5.70 9.36
C PHE A 112 -1.27 5.87 8.97
N TYR A 113 -0.91 7.05 8.46
CA TYR A 113 0.46 7.34 8.03
C TYR A 113 1.41 7.57 9.21
N GLU A 114 0.96 8.16 10.32
CA GLU A 114 1.80 8.30 11.52
C GLU A 114 2.29 6.95 12.05
N ARG A 115 1.42 5.93 12.02
CA ARG A 115 1.77 4.57 12.45
C ARG A 115 2.74 3.91 11.48
N LEU A 116 2.52 4.06 10.18
CA LEU A 116 3.44 3.55 9.16
C LEU A 116 4.82 4.23 9.26
N GLU A 117 4.88 5.53 9.52
CA GLU A 117 6.12 6.27 9.77
C GLU A 117 6.87 5.77 11.01
N LEU A 118 6.15 5.37 12.07
CA LEU A 118 6.81 4.74 13.21
C LEU A 118 7.44 3.39 12.82
N CYS A 119 6.76 2.59 12.00
CA CYS A 119 7.32 1.34 11.47
C CYS A 119 8.54 1.59 10.59
N VAL A 120 8.55 2.65 9.77
CA VAL A 120 9.74 3.09 9.00
C VAL A 120 10.92 3.35 9.94
N LYS A 121 10.73 4.22 10.95
CA LYS A 121 11.79 4.56 11.92
C LYS A 121 12.29 3.34 12.69
N ASN A 122 11.40 2.39 12.99
CA ASN A 122 11.78 1.13 13.61
C ASN A 122 12.62 0.27 12.66
N ASN A 123 12.25 0.21 11.37
CA ASN A 123 13.02 -0.51 10.35
C ASN A 123 14.42 0.07 10.14
N GLU A 124 14.56 1.40 10.15
CA GLU A 124 15.88 2.07 10.11
C GLU A 124 16.77 1.64 11.29
N LYS A 125 16.21 1.63 12.51
CA LYS A 125 16.92 1.15 13.71
C LYS A 125 17.26 -0.34 13.62
N LEU A 126 16.34 -1.16 13.12
CA LEU A 126 16.56 -2.60 12.91
C LEU A 126 17.74 -2.84 11.96
N THR A 127 17.82 -2.08 10.86
CA THR A 127 18.92 -2.10 9.90
C THR A 127 20.25 -1.66 10.54
N ALA A 128 20.24 -0.57 11.30
CA ALA A 128 21.42 -0.11 12.04
C ALA A 128 21.94 -1.16 13.04
N ILE A 129 21.05 -1.82 13.79
CA ILE A 129 21.42 -2.92 14.70
C ILE A 129 21.98 -4.11 13.92
N ALA A 130 21.36 -4.46 12.79
CA ALA A 130 21.81 -5.57 11.94
C ALA A 130 23.25 -5.35 11.46
N ASN A 131 23.57 -4.12 11.04
CA ASN A 131 24.88 -3.73 10.50
C ASN A 131 25.94 -3.44 11.59
N SER A 132 25.58 -3.44 12.87
CA SER A 132 26.53 -3.23 13.96
C SER A 132 27.47 -4.44 14.18
N ASN A 133 28.66 -4.23 14.74
CA ASN A 133 29.62 -5.31 15.07
C ASN A 133 29.32 -6.03 16.40
N LYS A 134 28.07 -5.99 16.89
CA LYS A 134 27.68 -6.62 18.15
C LYS A 134 27.43 -8.13 17.99
N SER A 135 27.49 -8.88 19.08
CA SER A 135 27.16 -10.32 19.08
C SER A 135 25.69 -10.57 18.73
N GLY A 136 25.40 -11.75 18.15
CA GLY A 136 24.06 -12.10 17.67
C GLY A 136 22.98 -12.04 18.76
N PHE A 137 23.30 -12.47 19.99
CA PHE A 137 22.38 -12.40 21.13
C PHE A 137 22.05 -10.95 21.52
N VAL A 138 23.04 -10.07 21.56
CA VAL A 138 22.81 -8.65 21.86
C VAL A 138 21.96 -8.01 20.76
N LYS A 139 22.22 -8.32 19.49
CA LYS A 139 21.38 -7.86 18.38
C LYS A 139 19.94 -8.33 18.54
N LEU A 140 19.70 -9.58 18.91
CA LEU A 140 18.35 -10.12 19.11
C LEU A 140 17.59 -9.35 20.19
N LEU A 141 18.21 -9.14 21.35
CA LEU A 141 17.61 -8.37 22.44
C LEU A 141 17.30 -6.92 22.05
N GLN A 142 18.17 -6.29 21.25
CA GLN A 142 17.93 -4.92 20.76
C GLN A 142 16.83 -4.86 19.68
N LYS A 143 16.68 -5.90 18.85
CA LYS A 143 15.65 -5.96 17.81
C LYS A 143 14.25 -6.29 18.36
N LEU A 144 14.17 -7.09 19.42
CA LEU A 144 12.90 -7.54 20.01
C LEU A 144 11.90 -6.41 20.30
N PRO A 145 12.24 -5.32 21.01
CA PRO A 145 11.29 -4.24 21.27
C PRO A 145 10.81 -3.54 19.99
N LEU A 146 11.64 -3.47 18.94
CA LEU A 146 11.27 -2.87 17.66
C LEU A 146 10.29 -3.76 16.89
N TYR A 147 10.49 -5.08 16.89
CA TYR A 147 9.52 -6.01 16.32
C TYR A 147 8.18 -5.98 17.05
N LEU A 148 8.19 -5.92 18.37
CA LEU A 148 6.96 -5.76 19.18
C LEU A 148 6.26 -4.43 18.86
N SER A 149 7.03 -3.35 18.72
CA SER A 149 6.49 -2.04 18.33
C SER A 149 5.82 -2.09 16.95
N ASN A 150 6.46 -2.70 15.96
CA ASN A 150 5.88 -2.88 14.62
C ASN A 150 4.60 -3.72 14.66
N GLY A 151 4.63 -4.88 15.34
CA GLY A 151 3.46 -5.73 15.51
C GLY A 151 2.29 -4.99 16.17
N TRP A 152 2.58 -4.14 17.17
CA TRP A 152 1.57 -3.31 17.82
C TRP A 152 0.98 -2.23 16.91
N GLN A 153 1.79 -1.58 16.06
CA GLN A 153 1.26 -0.61 15.10
C GLN A 153 0.40 -1.28 14.04
N PHE A 154 0.82 -2.43 13.50
CA PHE A 154 0.00 -3.18 12.55
C PHE A 154 -1.31 -3.65 13.16
N LEU A 155 -1.30 -4.08 14.42
CA LEU A 155 -2.53 -4.44 15.14
C LEU A 155 -3.47 -3.24 15.24
N LYS A 156 -2.95 -2.06 15.60
CA LYS A 156 -3.75 -0.83 15.66
C LYS A 156 -4.30 -0.42 14.30
N LEU A 157 -3.47 -0.45 13.26
CA LEU A 157 -3.88 -0.18 11.88
C LEU A 157 -4.98 -1.15 11.43
N TYR A 158 -4.81 -2.44 11.72
CA TYR A 158 -5.78 -3.47 11.37
C TYR A 158 -7.14 -3.24 12.02
N PHE A 159 -7.18 -2.74 13.26
CA PHE A 159 -8.41 -2.45 14.01
C PHE A 159 -8.93 -1.01 13.88
N MET A 160 -8.30 -0.14 13.07
CA MET A 160 -8.87 1.17 12.73
C MET A 160 -10.26 0.99 12.12
N LYS A 161 -11.15 1.98 12.32
CA LYS A 161 -12.52 1.89 11.80
C LYS A 161 -12.45 1.86 10.26
N PRO A 162 -12.94 0.81 9.59
CA PRO A 162 -12.93 0.76 8.13
C PRO A 162 -14.05 1.61 7.55
N ILE A 163 -13.96 1.88 6.25
CA ILE A 163 -15.01 2.50 5.46
C ILE A 163 -15.77 1.38 4.74
N GLU A 164 -17.08 1.28 4.97
CA GLU A 164 -17.96 0.33 4.30
C GLU A 164 -18.23 0.81 2.87
N THR A 165 -18.12 -0.07 1.87
CA THR A 165 -18.21 0.31 0.45
C THR A 165 -19.60 0.07 -0.14
N ALA A 166 -20.48 -0.63 0.58
CA ALA A 166 -21.86 -0.92 0.17
C ALA A 166 -22.67 0.35 -0.18
N THR A 167 -22.31 1.50 0.40
CA THR A 167 -22.91 2.81 0.10
C THR A 167 -22.42 3.42 -1.22
N MET A 168 -21.26 3.02 -1.75
CA MET A 168 -20.72 3.50 -3.03
C MET A 168 -21.23 2.67 -4.22
N GLN A 169 -21.56 1.40 -3.99
CA GLN A 169 -21.98 0.44 -5.01
C GLN A 169 -23.36 0.72 -5.64
N SER A 170 -24.21 1.54 -5.00
CA SER A 170 -25.54 1.92 -5.52
C SER A 170 -25.51 3.02 -6.58
N SER A 171 -24.35 3.66 -6.80
CA SER A 171 -24.19 4.84 -7.66
C SER A 171 -23.77 4.54 -9.10
N VAL A 172 -23.43 3.29 -9.43
CA VAL A 172 -23.09 2.87 -10.79
C VAL A 172 -24.17 1.93 -11.28
N ARG A 173 -25.16 2.49 -11.97
CA ARG A 173 -26.22 1.77 -12.68
C ARG A 173 -26.29 2.27 -14.11
#